data_AF-A0A6H5KCY4-F1
#
_entry.id   AF-A0A6H5KCY4-F1
#
_cell.length_a   1.000
_cell.length_b   1.000
_cell.length_c   1.000
_cell.angle_alpha   90.00
_cell.angle_beta   90.00
_cell.angle_gamma   90.00
#
_symmetry.space_group_name_H-M   'P 1'
#
loop_
_entity.id
_entity.type
_entity.pdbx_description
1 polymer ?
#
loop_
_entity_poly.entity_id
_entity_poly.type
_entity_poly.pdbx_seq_one_letter_code
_entity_poly.pdbx_strand_id
1 'polypeptide(L)'
;MNVGFGGTRKGEEIAGMDAVTLKEKPLKMPAGTIQHLVFQPGDKPPFYAPHLDPTQYVGKLKGMRQILWERGLLKEGMSKSGGKDEKKDESMSMEHVLGEQKDFKEVESSLELLMARQGGFCLTLPKYHCEYNPIELVWGRAKHWTRQHCNKLREHVPLSFRAEEDRQAVQIVQAFCKKSYTHNLVHLRTGAVGPEGEKQYKVYTSHRKPAPSEYLKPSLRGYPPLVEFLAYLSSV
;
A
#
# COMPACT_ATOMS: atom_id res chain seq x y z
N MET A 1 37.64 9.04 -8.74
CA MET A 1 36.67 9.26 -9.83
C MET A 1 35.29 9.22 -9.23
N ASN A 2 34.70 10.39 -9.03
CA ASN A 2 33.42 10.59 -8.37
C ASN A 2 32.60 11.42 -9.37
N VAL A 3 31.48 10.89 -9.86
CA VAL A 3 30.58 11.67 -10.72
C VAL A 3 29.17 11.45 -10.20
N GLY A 4 28.68 12.46 -9.48
CA GLY A 4 27.37 12.47 -8.83
C GLY A 4 26.26 12.68 -9.84
N PHE A 5 25.19 11.90 -9.68
CA PHE A 5 23.90 12.16 -10.33
C PHE A 5 23.11 13.17 -9.50
N GLY A 6 23.39 14.45 -9.73
CA GLY A 6 22.57 15.57 -9.29
C GLY A 6 22.13 16.37 -10.51
N GLY A 7 20.87 16.23 -10.90
CA GLY A 7 20.32 16.91 -12.08
C GLY A 7 18.81 17.02 -12.01
N THR A 8 18.32 17.91 -11.16
CA THR A 8 16.96 18.44 -11.20
C THR A 8 16.74 19.17 -12.52
N ARG A 9 16.06 18.55 -13.48
CA ARG A 9 15.59 19.27 -14.67
C ARG A 9 14.39 20.14 -14.27
N LYS A 10 14.66 21.45 -14.17
CA LYS A 10 13.65 22.51 -14.18
C LYS A 10 12.70 22.30 -15.35
N GLY A 11 11.43 22.60 -15.13
CA GLY A 11 10.40 22.57 -16.17
C GLY A 11 10.80 23.45 -17.35
N GLU A 12 10.89 22.84 -18.52
CA GLU A 12 10.71 23.55 -19.77
C GLU A 12 9.21 23.80 -19.91
N GLU A 13 8.81 25.05 -19.68
CA GLU A 13 7.56 25.58 -20.24
C GLU A 13 7.67 25.52 -21.76
N ILE A 14 7.12 24.47 -22.36
CA ILE A 14 6.82 24.46 -23.78
C ILE A 14 5.56 25.30 -23.99
N ALA A 15 5.79 26.57 -24.30
CA ALA A 15 4.80 27.48 -24.84
C ALA A 15 4.25 26.91 -26.17
N GLY A 16 2.92 26.93 -26.31
CA GLY A 16 2.22 26.61 -27.56
C GLY A 16 1.64 25.21 -27.63
N MET A 17 0.64 24.91 -26.80
CA MET A 17 -0.28 23.81 -27.09
C MET A 17 -1.42 24.37 -27.95
N ASP A 18 -1.31 24.26 -29.27
CA ASP A 18 -2.44 24.52 -30.15
C ASP A 18 -3.58 23.54 -29.82
N ALA A 19 -4.79 24.08 -29.69
CA ALA A 19 -6.04 23.38 -29.36
C ALA A 19 -6.48 22.31 -30.39
N VAL A 20 -5.58 21.89 -31.29
CA VAL A 20 -5.87 21.06 -32.47
C VAL A 20 -5.65 19.56 -32.18
N THR A 21 -4.80 19.20 -31.22
CA THR A 21 -4.39 17.80 -30.98
C THR A 21 -5.29 17.00 -30.04
N LEU A 22 -6.36 17.60 -29.50
CA LEU A 22 -7.40 16.90 -28.73
C LEU A 22 -8.55 16.35 -29.62
N LYS A 23 -8.43 16.45 -30.95
CA LYS A 23 -9.50 16.02 -31.89
C LYS A 23 -9.48 14.54 -32.25
N GLU A 24 -8.44 13.78 -31.89
CA GLU A 24 -8.50 12.32 -32.00
C GLU A 24 -9.34 11.76 -30.86
N LYS A 25 -10.44 11.08 -31.20
CA LYS A 25 -11.27 10.38 -30.21
C LYS A 25 -10.36 9.41 -29.44
N PRO A 26 -10.29 9.50 -28.10
CA PRO A 26 -9.50 8.56 -27.32
C PRO A 26 -10.01 7.15 -27.63
N LEU A 27 -9.08 6.22 -27.92
CA LEU A 27 -9.43 4.81 -27.98
C LEU A 27 -10.06 4.48 -26.63
N LYS A 28 -11.34 4.10 -26.57
CA LYS A 28 -11.87 3.48 -25.36
C LYS A 28 -11.27 2.09 -25.30
N MET A 29 -10.34 1.84 -24.39
CA MET A 29 -9.90 0.46 -24.15
C MET A 29 -11.13 -0.41 -23.85
N PRO A 30 -11.30 -1.56 -24.54
CA PRO A 30 -12.37 -2.50 -24.21
C PRO A 30 -12.20 -2.98 -22.76
N ALA A 31 -13.32 -3.09 -22.05
CA ALA A 31 -13.33 -3.62 -20.69
C ALA A 31 -12.68 -5.02 -20.65
N GLY A 32 -11.68 -5.21 -19.78
CA GLY A 32 -10.94 -6.47 -19.62
C GLY A 32 -9.61 -6.56 -20.37
N THR A 33 -9.24 -5.56 -21.16
CA THR A 33 -7.92 -5.52 -21.81
C THR A 33 -6.83 -5.11 -20.82
N ILE A 34 -5.70 -5.81 -20.82
CA ILE A 34 -4.55 -5.49 -19.95
C ILE A 34 -3.93 -4.16 -20.40
N GLN A 35 -3.78 -3.21 -19.48
CA GLN A 35 -3.04 -1.99 -19.75
C GLN A 35 -1.54 -2.27 -19.71
N HIS A 36 -0.89 -2.14 -20.87
CA HIS A 36 0.57 -2.09 -20.93
C HIS A 36 1.07 -0.71 -20.50
N LEU A 37 2.04 -0.69 -19.58
CA LEU A 37 2.72 0.54 -19.12
C LEU A 37 3.88 0.96 -20.03
N VAL A 38 4.23 0.10 -20.99
CA VAL A 38 5.30 0.24 -21.97
C VAL A 38 4.70 0.13 -23.37
N PHE A 39 5.16 0.96 -24.30
CA PHE A 39 4.74 0.87 -25.71
C PHE A 39 5.18 -0.46 -26.32
N GLN A 40 4.21 -1.19 -26.88
CA GLN A 40 4.43 -2.47 -27.54
C GLN A 40 4.75 -2.27 -29.03
N PRO A 41 5.42 -3.24 -29.69
CA PRO A 41 5.55 -3.22 -31.15
C PRO A 41 4.17 -3.17 -31.82
N GLY A 42 3.96 -2.17 -32.69
CA GLY A 42 2.67 -1.93 -33.36
C GLY A 42 1.72 -0.98 -32.63
N ASP A 43 2.07 -0.51 -31.43
CA ASP A 43 1.36 0.60 -30.79
C ASP A 43 1.47 1.88 -31.64
N LYS A 44 0.47 2.76 -31.53
CA LYS A 44 0.58 4.11 -32.09
C LYS A 44 1.63 4.92 -31.32
N PRO A 45 2.25 5.93 -31.97
CA PRO A 45 3.13 6.86 -31.28
C PRO A 45 2.40 7.61 -30.15
N PRO A 46 3.14 8.17 -29.17
CA PRO A 46 2.54 8.94 -28.09
C PRO A 46 1.69 10.10 -28.62
N PHE A 47 0.57 10.40 -27.96
CA PHE A 47 -0.38 11.41 -28.47
C PHE A 47 0.23 12.82 -28.58
N TYR A 48 1.24 13.12 -27.75
CA TYR A 48 1.95 14.39 -27.74
C TYR A 48 3.11 14.45 -28.75
N ALA A 49 3.44 13.33 -29.41
CA ALA A 49 4.51 13.25 -30.39
C ALA A 49 4.17 12.23 -31.50
N PRO A 50 3.13 12.50 -32.31
CA PRO A 50 2.60 11.55 -33.30
C PRO A 50 3.56 11.27 -34.48
N HIS A 51 4.61 12.08 -34.64
CA HIS A 51 5.60 11.95 -35.71
C HIS A 51 6.78 11.03 -35.35
N LEU A 52 6.83 10.50 -34.12
CA LEU A 52 7.92 9.62 -33.70
C LEU A 52 7.88 8.27 -34.43
N ASP A 53 9.05 7.80 -34.83
CA ASP A 53 9.22 6.46 -35.41
C ASP A 53 9.13 5.37 -34.32
N PRO A 54 8.57 4.18 -34.60
CA PRO A 54 8.50 3.07 -33.65
C PRO A 54 9.81 2.75 -32.92
N THR A 55 10.95 2.87 -33.58
CA THR A 55 12.27 2.63 -32.97
C THR A 55 12.58 3.56 -31.79
N GLN A 56 11.91 4.71 -31.71
CA GLN A 56 12.18 5.74 -30.72
C GLN A 56 11.28 5.65 -29.48
N TYR A 57 10.14 4.94 -29.53
CA TYR A 57 9.20 4.87 -28.40
C TYR A 57 8.84 3.45 -27.97
N VAL A 58 8.93 2.44 -28.85
CA VAL A 58 8.69 1.05 -28.48
C VAL A 58 9.68 0.63 -27.38
N GLY A 59 9.17 -0.03 -26.33
CA GLY A 59 9.97 -0.39 -25.15
C GLY A 59 10.14 0.74 -24.12
N LYS A 60 9.70 1.97 -24.40
CA LYS A 60 9.68 3.06 -23.42
C LYS A 60 8.39 3.08 -22.60
N LEU A 61 8.49 3.61 -21.37
CA LEU A 61 7.35 3.81 -20.50
C LEU A 61 6.38 4.86 -21.08
N LYS A 62 5.09 4.56 -21.05
CA LYS A 62 4.01 5.43 -21.58
C LYS A 62 3.81 6.70 -20.74
N GLY A 63 3.93 6.59 -19.42
CA GLY A 63 3.64 7.68 -18.48
C GLY A 63 2.14 7.90 -18.25
N MET A 64 1.79 8.59 -17.16
CA MET A 64 0.39 8.70 -16.70
C MET A 64 -0.53 9.42 -17.68
N ARG A 65 -0.04 10.48 -18.35
CA ARG A 65 -0.81 11.23 -19.36
C ARG A 65 -1.19 10.35 -20.54
N GLN A 66 -0.26 9.56 -21.06
CA GLN A 66 -0.52 8.64 -22.18
C GLN A 66 -1.54 7.58 -21.77
N ILE A 67 -1.39 6.97 -20.59
CA ILE A 67 -2.32 5.94 -20.10
C ILE A 67 -3.74 6.52 -19.91
N LEU A 68 -3.86 7.72 -19.35
CA LEU A 68 -5.15 8.41 -19.22
C LEU A 68 -5.77 8.75 -20.57
N TRP A 69 -4.95 9.14 -21.56
CA TRP A 69 -5.41 9.41 -22.91
C TRP A 69 -5.90 8.14 -23.61
N GLU A 70 -5.15 7.03 -23.51
CA GLU A 70 -5.54 5.70 -23.99
C GLU A 70 -6.81 5.15 -23.32
N ARG A 71 -7.22 5.73 -22.18
CA ARG A 71 -8.46 5.38 -21.48
C ARG A 71 -9.60 6.37 -21.72
N GLY A 72 -9.35 7.49 -22.39
CA GLY A 72 -10.31 8.58 -22.52
C GLY A 72 -10.65 9.27 -21.19
N LEU A 73 -9.74 9.20 -20.21
CA LEU A 73 -9.89 9.81 -18.89
C LEU A 73 -9.05 11.08 -18.71
N LEU A 74 -8.17 11.39 -19.68
CA LEU A 74 -7.36 12.60 -19.65
C LEU A 74 -8.23 13.84 -19.82
N LYS A 75 -8.17 14.75 -18.84
CA LYS A 75 -8.79 16.08 -18.92
C LYS A 75 -7.71 17.16 -19.02
N GLU A 76 -8.05 18.27 -19.68
CA GLU A 76 -7.19 19.45 -19.72
C GLU A 76 -7.01 20.05 -18.32
N GLY A 77 -5.80 20.51 -17.99
CA GLY A 77 -5.48 21.03 -16.66
C GLY A 77 -5.23 19.98 -15.58
N MET A 78 -5.24 18.68 -15.91
CA MET A 78 -4.87 17.63 -14.95
C MET A 78 -3.42 17.78 -14.46
N SER A 79 -3.27 17.67 -13.14
CA SER A 79 -1.98 17.70 -12.44
C SER A 79 -1.51 16.29 -12.08
N LYS A 80 -0.20 16.10 -11.88
CA LYS A 80 0.38 14.78 -11.58
C LYS A 80 -0.18 14.21 -10.29
N SER A 81 0.01 14.95 -9.21
CA SER A 81 -0.50 14.64 -7.87
C SER A 81 -1.54 15.68 -7.48
N GLY A 82 -2.50 15.30 -6.64
CA GLY A 82 -3.26 16.28 -5.86
C GLY A 82 -2.27 17.22 -5.17
N GLY A 83 -2.44 18.53 -5.36
CA GLY A 83 -1.63 19.50 -4.61
C GLY A 83 -1.83 19.30 -3.11
N LYS A 84 -0.87 19.73 -2.29
CA LYS A 84 -0.91 19.62 -0.82
C LYS A 84 -2.04 20.42 -0.14
N ASP A 85 -2.93 21.04 -0.92
CA ASP A 85 -3.97 21.96 -0.42
C ASP A 85 -5.32 21.25 -0.34
N GLU A 86 -6.01 21.43 0.79
CA GLU A 86 -7.24 20.74 1.21
C GLU A 86 -8.49 21.01 0.34
N LYS A 87 -8.35 21.73 -0.78
CA LYS A 87 -9.45 22.12 -1.69
C LYS A 87 -9.17 21.79 -3.16
N LYS A 88 -8.74 20.56 -3.46
CA LYS A 88 -8.60 20.11 -4.86
C LYS A 88 -9.59 19.03 -5.24
N ASP A 89 -10.19 19.22 -6.40
CA ASP A 89 -11.01 18.22 -7.08
C ASP A 89 -10.13 17.01 -7.43
N GLU A 90 -10.35 15.89 -6.74
CA GLU A 90 -9.64 14.63 -6.95
C GLU A 90 -9.78 14.13 -8.40
N SER A 91 -10.86 14.53 -9.09
CA SER A 91 -11.11 14.22 -10.50
C SER A 91 -10.13 14.90 -11.47
N MET A 92 -9.27 15.80 -10.96
CA MET A 92 -8.22 16.52 -11.69
C MET A 92 -6.79 16.04 -11.36
N SER A 93 -6.65 15.04 -10.47
CA SER A 93 -5.36 14.41 -10.17
C SER A 93 -5.18 13.15 -11.02
N MET A 94 -4.11 13.10 -11.80
CA MET A 94 -3.79 11.91 -12.61
C MET A 94 -3.53 10.68 -11.74
N GLU A 95 -2.84 10.85 -10.61
CA GLU A 95 -2.60 9.78 -9.62
C GLU A 95 -3.90 9.20 -9.07
N HIS A 96 -4.81 10.04 -8.57
CA HIS A 96 -6.09 9.59 -8.03
C HIS A 96 -6.96 8.92 -9.10
N VAL A 97 -7.13 9.53 -10.27
CA VAL A 97 -7.99 8.98 -11.34
C VAL A 97 -7.49 7.62 -11.83
N LEU A 98 -6.17 7.44 -11.99
CA LEU A 98 -5.58 6.14 -12.33
C LEU A 98 -5.67 5.15 -11.16
N GLY A 99 -5.40 5.59 -9.94
CA GLY A 99 -5.49 4.75 -8.75
C GLY A 99 -6.90 4.24 -8.45
N GLU A 100 -7.94 4.94 -8.91
CA GLU A 100 -9.33 4.53 -8.81
C GLU A 100 -9.76 3.50 -9.87
N GLN A 101 -8.95 3.27 -10.90
CA GLN A 101 -9.25 2.29 -11.93
C GLN A 101 -9.18 0.87 -11.36
N LYS A 102 -10.16 0.04 -11.72
CA LYS A 102 -10.32 -1.31 -11.19
C LYS A 102 -9.05 -2.14 -11.33
N ASP A 103 -8.42 -2.13 -12.49
CA ASP A 103 -7.21 -2.92 -12.75
C ASP A 103 -6.02 -2.46 -11.91
N PHE A 104 -5.87 -1.16 -11.64
CA PHE A 104 -4.85 -0.63 -10.74
C PHE A 104 -5.14 -0.92 -9.27
N LYS A 105 -6.41 -0.80 -8.84
CA LYS A 105 -6.84 -1.18 -7.48
C LYS A 105 -6.67 -2.66 -7.20
N GLU A 106 -6.88 -3.47 -8.23
CA GLU A 106 -6.92 -4.91 -8.08
C GLU A 106 -5.56 -5.58 -8.23
N VAL A 107 -4.50 -4.87 -8.65
CA VAL A 107 -3.14 -5.40 -8.71
C VAL A 107 -2.65 -5.78 -7.30
N GLU A 108 -2.19 -7.02 -7.16
CA GLU A 108 -1.45 -7.47 -5.98
C GLU A 108 -0.01 -6.94 -6.04
N SER A 109 0.48 -6.46 -4.91
CA SER A 109 1.88 -6.03 -4.79
C SER A 109 2.84 -7.21 -4.97
N SER A 110 4.06 -6.92 -5.42
CA SER A 110 5.10 -7.96 -5.55
C SER A 110 5.38 -8.69 -4.23
N LEU A 111 5.19 -8.02 -3.09
CA LEU A 111 5.34 -8.62 -1.77
C LEU A 111 4.20 -9.58 -1.44
N GLU A 112 2.95 -9.20 -1.72
CA GLU A 112 1.79 -10.08 -1.57
C GLU A 112 1.94 -11.34 -2.43
N LEU A 113 2.35 -11.18 -3.70
CA LEU A 113 2.62 -12.31 -4.60
C LEU A 113 3.72 -13.24 -4.08
N LEU A 114 4.81 -12.67 -3.54
CA LEU A 114 5.91 -13.45 -2.97
C LEU A 114 5.45 -14.25 -1.73
N MET A 115 4.71 -13.61 -0.83
CA MET A 115 4.18 -14.26 0.38
C MET A 115 3.16 -15.34 0.04
N ALA A 116 2.25 -15.07 -0.90
CA ALA A 116 1.26 -16.04 -1.36
C ALA A 116 1.94 -17.31 -1.93
N ARG A 117 3.03 -17.15 -2.70
CA ARG A 117 3.83 -18.29 -3.21
C ARG A 117 4.46 -19.14 -2.11
N GLN A 118 4.70 -18.56 -0.93
CA GLN A 118 5.24 -19.26 0.24
C GLN A 118 4.16 -19.79 1.19
N GLY A 119 2.88 -19.65 0.84
CA GLY A 119 1.75 -20.02 1.72
C GLY A 119 1.53 -19.05 2.88
N GLY A 120 2.20 -17.89 2.87
CA GLY A 120 2.02 -16.81 3.84
C GLY A 120 1.03 -15.75 3.35
N PHE A 121 0.71 -14.82 4.23
CA PHE A 121 -0.13 -13.66 3.94
C PHE A 121 0.62 -12.37 4.30
N CYS A 122 0.35 -11.29 3.56
CA CYS A 122 0.93 -9.97 3.80
C CYS A 122 -0.13 -9.05 4.40
N LEU A 123 0.09 -8.59 5.64
CA LEU A 123 -0.84 -7.70 6.34
C LEU A 123 -0.48 -6.24 6.07
N THR A 124 -1.38 -5.48 5.43
CA THR A 124 -1.20 -4.04 5.23
C THR A 124 -1.53 -3.25 6.49
N LEU A 125 -0.51 -2.72 7.16
CA LEU A 125 -0.71 -1.92 8.37
C LEU A 125 -1.06 -0.45 8.02
N PRO A 126 -2.07 0.14 8.69
CA PRO A 126 -2.36 1.57 8.57
C PRO A 126 -1.15 2.45 8.90
N LYS A 127 -0.97 3.51 8.11
CA LYS A 127 0.17 4.42 8.25
C LYS A 127 0.10 5.19 9.57
N TYR A 128 1.24 5.31 10.26
CA TYR A 128 1.39 6.03 11.55
C TYR A 128 0.64 5.43 12.74
N HIS A 129 0.23 4.17 12.65
CA HIS A 129 -0.44 3.46 13.73
C HIS A 129 0.38 2.26 14.18
N CYS A 130 1.39 2.54 15.00
CA CYS A 130 2.34 1.54 15.49
C CYS A 130 1.67 0.50 16.42
N GLU A 131 0.49 0.81 16.98
CA GLU A 131 -0.36 -0.11 17.74
C GLU A 131 -0.77 -1.37 16.96
N TYR A 132 -0.76 -1.30 15.62
CA TYR A 132 -1.09 -2.41 14.73
C TYR A 132 0.10 -3.31 14.41
N ASN A 133 1.32 -2.96 14.83
CA ASN A 133 2.51 -3.74 14.57
C ASN A 133 2.97 -4.48 15.85
N PRO A 134 2.91 -5.82 15.90
CA PRO A 134 3.28 -6.57 17.10
C PRO A 134 4.75 -6.41 17.48
N ILE A 135 5.63 -6.02 16.54
CA ILE A 135 7.05 -5.81 16.83
C ILE A 135 7.28 -4.71 17.87
N GLU A 136 6.39 -3.72 17.96
CA GLU A 136 6.51 -2.62 18.92
C GLU A 136 6.31 -3.10 20.36
N LEU A 137 5.42 -4.07 20.56
CA LEU A 137 5.20 -4.72 21.86
C LEU A 137 6.41 -5.60 22.24
N VAL A 138 6.99 -6.30 21.26
CA VAL A 138 8.21 -7.09 21.43
C VAL A 138 9.37 -6.17 21.85
N TRP A 139 9.59 -5.06 21.14
CA TRP A 139 10.60 -4.05 21.50
C TRP A 139 10.32 -3.42 22.87
N GLY A 140 9.06 -3.13 23.20
CA GLY A 140 8.66 -2.61 24.50
C GLY A 140 9.07 -3.54 25.64
N ARG A 141 8.79 -4.85 25.49
CA ARG A 141 9.19 -5.88 26.45
C ARG A 141 10.70 -6.01 26.56
N ALA A 142 11.41 -6.10 25.43
CA ALA A 142 12.86 -6.19 25.38
C ALA A 142 13.54 -5.01 26.10
N LYS A 143 13.05 -3.78 25.86
CA LYS A 143 13.52 -2.56 26.53
C LYS A 143 13.25 -2.61 28.04
N HIS A 144 12.06 -3.04 28.45
CA HIS A 144 11.71 -3.18 29.87
C HIS A 144 12.62 -4.18 30.59
N TRP A 145 12.80 -5.37 30.02
CA TRP A 145 13.72 -6.39 30.57
C TRP A 145 15.15 -5.86 30.65
N THR A 146 15.64 -5.23 29.59
CA THR A 146 16.99 -4.68 29.54
C THR A 146 17.19 -3.63 30.63
N ARG A 147 16.24 -2.69 30.82
CA ARG A 147 16.32 -1.68 31.90
C ARG A 147 16.43 -2.26 33.31
N GLN A 148 15.86 -3.44 33.54
CA GLN A 148 15.87 -4.11 34.84
C GLN A 148 17.13 -4.95 35.09
N HIS A 149 17.78 -5.44 34.03
CA HIS A 149 18.85 -6.43 34.13
C HIS A 149 20.22 -5.93 33.64
N CYS A 150 20.31 -4.71 33.11
CA CYS A 150 21.44 -4.31 32.28
C CYS A 150 22.28 -3.17 32.85
N ASN A 151 23.59 -3.44 32.87
CA ASN A 151 24.65 -2.44 33.06
C ASN A 151 25.40 -2.15 31.74
N LYS A 152 25.20 -2.99 30.69
CA LYS A 152 25.87 -2.92 29.38
C LYS A 152 24.93 -3.26 28.22
N LEU A 153 24.41 -2.22 27.56
CA LEU A 153 23.32 -2.31 26.58
C LEU A 153 23.59 -3.31 25.44
N ARG A 154 24.79 -3.28 24.85
CA ARG A 154 25.13 -4.09 23.66
C ARG A 154 25.14 -5.59 23.92
N GLU A 155 25.50 -6.00 25.13
CA GLU A 155 25.59 -7.42 25.52
C GLU A 155 24.21 -7.96 25.92
N HIS A 156 23.36 -7.15 26.57
CA HIS A 156 22.10 -7.62 27.15
C HIS A 156 20.89 -7.51 26.22
N VAL A 157 20.90 -6.63 25.20
CA VAL A 157 19.78 -6.53 24.25
C VAL A 157 19.52 -7.86 23.53
N PRO A 158 20.52 -8.57 22.97
CA PRO A 158 20.30 -9.89 22.38
C PRO A 158 19.72 -10.90 23.38
N LEU A 159 20.13 -10.84 24.66
CA LEU A 159 19.64 -11.72 25.71
C LEU A 159 18.17 -11.46 26.06
N SER A 160 17.71 -10.22 25.91
CA SER A 160 16.30 -9.86 26.13
C SER A 160 15.33 -10.55 25.16
N PHE A 161 15.83 -10.92 23.97
CA PHE A 161 15.10 -11.76 23.02
C PHE A 161 15.32 -13.24 23.32
N ARG A 162 16.52 -13.70 23.70
CA ARG A 162 16.80 -15.12 24.00
C ARG A 162 16.08 -15.72 25.21
N ALA A 163 15.38 -14.93 26.01
CA ALA A 163 14.35 -15.46 26.90
C ALA A 163 13.19 -16.17 26.16
N GLU A 164 13.19 -16.13 24.81
CA GLU A 164 12.29 -16.78 23.85
C GLU A 164 12.34 -18.32 23.82
N GLU A 165 13.32 -18.98 24.43
CA GLU A 165 13.30 -20.45 24.57
C GLU A 165 12.35 -20.95 25.67
N ASP A 166 11.81 -20.04 26.49
CA ASP A 166 10.76 -20.35 27.47
C ASP A 166 9.38 -20.34 26.79
N ARG A 167 8.59 -21.40 26.98
CA ARG A 167 7.19 -21.51 26.53
C ARG A 167 6.38 -20.26 26.87
N GLN A 168 6.69 -19.59 27.98
CA GLN A 168 6.02 -18.34 28.39
C GLN A 168 6.29 -17.17 27.43
N ALA A 169 7.49 -17.08 26.86
CA ALA A 169 7.83 -16.00 25.92
C ALA A 169 7.07 -16.14 24.60
N VAL A 170 6.97 -17.37 24.06
CA VAL A 170 6.17 -17.68 22.87
C VAL A 170 4.70 -17.30 23.07
N GLN A 171 4.10 -17.68 24.20
CA GLN A 171 2.70 -17.33 24.52
C GLN A 171 2.46 -15.82 24.56
N ILE A 172 3.43 -15.06 25.07
CA ILE A 172 3.33 -13.60 25.13
C ILE A 172 3.47 -12.98 23.73
N VAL A 173 4.38 -13.47 22.89
CA VAL A 173 4.50 -13.02 21.49
C VAL A 173 3.21 -13.32 20.72
N GLN A 174 2.64 -14.52 20.88
CA GLN A 174 1.33 -14.88 20.31
C GLN A 174 0.22 -13.93 20.80
N ALA A 175 0.22 -13.57 22.08
CA ALA A 175 -0.73 -12.60 22.63
C ALA A 175 -0.54 -11.20 22.01
N PHE A 176 0.69 -10.77 21.75
CA PHE A 176 1.00 -9.51 21.05
C PHE A 176 0.49 -9.53 19.61
N CYS A 177 0.79 -10.60 18.86
CA CYS A 177 0.29 -10.77 17.49
C CYS A 177 -1.24 -10.76 17.44
N LYS A 178 -1.91 -11.48 18.36
CA LYS A 178 -3.37 -11.48 18.46
C LYS A 178 -3.92 -10.09 18.77
N LYS A 179 -3.30 -9.35 19.69
CA LYS A 179 -3.71 -7.98 20.04
C LYS A 179 -3.61 -7.06 18.82
N SER A 180 -2.45 -6.99 18.18
CA SER A 180 -2.20 -6.14 17.02
C SER A 180 -3.10 -6.50 15.83
N TYR A 181 -3.30 -7.80 15.58
CA TYR A 181 -4.22 -8.27 14.54
C TYR A 181 -5.66 -7.86 14.79
N THR A 182 -6.12 -7.98 16.04
CA THR A 182 -7.48 -7.58 16.43
C THR A 182 -7.68 -6.08 16.25
N HIS A 183 -6.70 -5.27 16.67
CA HIS A 183 -6.74 -3.83 16.44
C HIS A 183 -6.78 -3.47 14.95
N ASN A 184 -5.96 -4.14 14.14
CA ASN A 184 -5.96 -3.94 12.69
C ASN A 184 -7.31 -4.31 12.07
N LEU A 185 -7.90 -5.45 12.46
CA LEU A 185 -9.24 -5.83 12.03
C LEU A 185 -10.30 -4.80 12.41
N VAL A 186 -10.25 -4.26 13.63
CA VAL A 186 -11.16 -3.20 14.07
C VAL A 186 -10.99 -1.96 13.19
N HIS A 187 -9.75 -1.51 12.98
CA HIS A 187 -9.44 -0.37 12.12
C HIS A 187 -9.97 -0.56 10.70
N LEU A 188 -9.67 -1.70 10.05
CA LEU A 188 -10.11 -1.97 8.68
C LEU A 188 -11.64 -2.00 8.55
N ARG A 189 -12.35 -2.32 9.64
CA ARG A 189 -13.81 -2.42 9.65
C ARG A 189 -14.50 -1.08 9.91
N THR A 190 -13.94 -0.25 10.79
CA THR A 190 -14.60 0.96 11.30
C THR A 190 -13.90 2.25 10.87
N GLY A 191 -12.69 2.18 10.35
CA GLY A 191 -11.80 3.32 10.14
C GLY A 191 -11.27 3.94 11.44
N ALA A 192 -11.61 3.38 12.61
CA ALA A 192 -11.24 3.97 13.89
C ALA A 192 -9.73 3.80 14.15
N VAL A 193 -9.15 4.85 14.72
CA VAL A 193 -7.71 4.94 15.02
C VAL A 193 -7.47 5.51 16.41
N GLY A 194 -6.27 5.30 16.95
CA GLY A 194 -5.86 5.90 18.22
C GLY A 194 -6.83 5.61 19.37
N PRO A 195 -7.24 6.62 20.17
CA PRO A 195 -8.13 6.41 21.33
C PRO A 195 -9.48 5.78 20.98
N GLU A 196 -10.03 6.09 19.81
CA GLU A 196 -11.31 5.53 19.37
C GLU A 196 -11.16 4.07 18.94
N GLY A 197 -10.07 3.76 18.23
CA GLY A 197 -9.71 2.38 17.90
C GLY A 197 -9.51 1.51 19.15
N GLU A 198 -8.92 2.06 20.21
CA GLU A 198 -8.74 1.38 21.50
C GLU A 198 -10.08 1.06 22.19
N LYS A 199 -11.04 2.00 22.17
CA LYS A 199 -12.39 1.74 22.72
C LYS A 199 -13.07 0.61 21.97
N GLN A 200 -13.01 0.62 20.65
CA GLN A 200 -13.63 -0.41 19.82
C GLN A 200 -12.95 -1.76 19.95
N TYR A 201 -11.63 -1.80 20.10
CA TYR A 201 -10.90 -3.02 20.46
C TYR A 201 -11.40 -3.61 21.79
N LYS A 202 -11.64 -2.77 22.81
CA LYS A 202 -12.18 -3.23 24.10
C LYS A 202 -13.59 -3.81 23.97
N VAL A 203 -14.43 -3.23 23.12
CA VAL A 203 -15.76 -3.78 22.80
C VAL A 203 -15.61 -5.16 22.12
N TYR A 204 -14.72 -5.25 21.14
CA TYR A 204 -14.47 -6.48 20.37
C TYR A 204 -13.91 -7.63 21.23
N THR A 205 -13.11 -7.30 22.25
CA THR A 205 -12.52 -8.28 23.17
C THR A 205 -13.41 -8.60 24.38
N SER A 206 -14.46 -7.83 24.63
CA SER A 206 -15.38 -8.02 25.75
C SER A 206 -16.22 -9.31 25.64
N HIS A 207 -16.91 -9.69 26.71
CA HIS A 207 -17.89 -10.78 26.69
C HIS A 207 -19.14 -10.47 25.85
N ARG A 208 -19.47 -9.17 25.69
CA ARG A 208 -20.58 -8.71 24.85
C ARG A 208 -20.05 -8.36 23.47
N LYS A 209 -19.48 -9.37 22.79
CA LYS A 209 -19.00 -9.18 21.42
C LYS A 209 -20.21 -8.92 20.53
N PRO A 210 -20.16 -7.89 19.71
CA PRO A 210 -21.27 -7.58 18.85
C PRO A 210 -21.29 -8.56 17.66
N ALA A 211 -22.47 -8.77 17.05
CA ALA A 211 -22.74 -9.98 16.26
C ALA A 211 -21.81 -10.10 15.05
N PRO A 212 -21.35 -11.31 14.65
CA PRO A 212 -20.42 -11.46 13.53
C PRO A 212 -20.86 -10.70 12.27
N SER A 213 -22.15 -10.71 11.95
CA SER A 213 -22.77 -10.02 10.81
C SER A 213 -22.74 -8.48 10.87
N GLU A 214 -22.67 -7.88 12.06
CA GLU A 214 -22.59 -6.42 12.24
C GLU A 214 -21.18 -5.87 11.96
N TYR A 215 -20.17 -6.76 11.85
CA TYR A 215 -18.75 -6.38 11.65
C TYR A 215 -18.04 -7.19 10.56
N LEU A 216 -18.64 -8.26 10.03
CA LEU A 216 -18.15 -9.01 8.87
C LEU A 216 -18.65 -8.34 7.59
N LYS A 217 -17.95 -7.30 7.12
CA LYS A 217 -18.00 -6.95 5.70
C LYS A 217 -17.21 -7.99 4.89
N PRO A 218 -17.58 -8.27 3.62
CA PRO A 218 -16.94 -9.30 2.82
C PRO A 218 -15.43 -9.05 2.71
N SER A 219 -14.65 -10.13 2.86
CA SER A 219 -13.20 -10.25 2.68
C SER A 219 -12.42 -8.93 2.60
N LEU A 220 -11.80 -8.53 3.72
CA LEU A 220 -10.68 -7.61 3.65
C LEU A 220 -9.59 -8.31 2.83
N ARG A 221 -9.34 -7.82 1.61
CA ARG A 221 -8.38 -8.41 0.67
C ARG A 221 -7.05 -8.68 1.40
N GLY A 222 -6.57 -9.93 1.35
CA GLY A 222 -5.31 -10.35 1.96
C GLY A 222 -5.35 -10.63 3.48
N TYR A 223 -6.49 -10.43 4.16
CA TYR A 223 -6.63 -10.70 5.60
C TYR A 223 -7.40 -12.01 5.84
N PRO A 224 -6.74 -13.05 6.38
CA PRO A 224 -7.44 -14.27 6.75
C PRO A 224 -8.44 -14.01 7.90
N PRO A 225 -9.49 -14.82 8.06
CA PRO A 225 -10.26 -14.85 9.30
C PRO A 225 -9.33 -14.95 10.52
N LEU A 226 -9.70 -14.33 11.65
CA LEU A 226 -8.92 -14.39 12.88
C LEU A 226 -8.60 -15.84 13.29
N VAL A 227 -9.50 -16.78 13.01
CA VAL A 227 -9.30 -18.21 13.29
C VAL A 227 -8.13 -18.79 12.50
N GLU A 228 -8.04 -18.49 11.20
CA GLU A 228 -6.94 -18.93 10.34
C GLU A 228 -5.62 -18.26 10.72
N PHE A 229 -5.65 -16.96 11.05
CA PHE A 229 -4.47 -16.25 11.55
C PHE A 229 -3.94 -16.88 12.86
N LEU A 230 -4.83 -17.21 13.79
CA LEU A 230 -4.45 -17.84 15.06
C LEU A 230 -3.95 -19.28 14.86
N ALA A 231 -4.54 -20.03 13.91
CA ALA A 231 -4.04 -21.34 13.53
C ALA A 231 -2.63 -21.26 12.95
N TYR A 232 -2.37 -20.28 12.07
CA TYR A 232 -1.05 -20.00 11.52
C TYR A 232 -0.02 -19.69 12.63
N LEU A 233 -0.33 -18.78 13.56
CA LEU A 233 0.55 -18.46 14.69
C LEU A 233 0.84 -19.66 15.62
N SER A 234 0.02 -20.70 15.57
CA SER A 234 0.19 -21.91 16.38
C SER A 234 0.93 -23.02 15.63
N SER A 235 1.03 -22.92 14.30
CA SER A 235 1.75 -23.86 13.42
C SER A 235 3.20 -23.49 13.15
N VAL A 236 3.56 -22.24 13.43
CA VAL A 236 4.93 -21.69 13.35
C VAL A 236 5.59 -21.79 14.71
#